data_AF-A0A093YA60-F1
#
_entry.id   AF-A0A093YA60-F1
#
_cell.length_a   1.000
_cell.length_b   1.000
_cell.length_c   1.000
_cell.angle_alpha   90.00
_cell.angle_beta   90.00
_cell.angle_gamma   90.00
#
_symmetry.space_group_name_H-M   'P 1'
#
loop_
_entity.id
_entity.type
_entity.pdbx_description
1 polymer ?
#
loop_
_entity_poly.entity_id
_entity_poly.type
_entity_poly.pdbx_seq_one_letter_code
_entity_poly.pdbx_strand_id
1 'polypeptide(L)' 'MPRTPEAESFFHAVYAAIQEIPHGKVTSYAHIAKLIGTPQRPRQVGVCLKHLSDDPAQRFNSDTVPWQRVISAKGMISPR' A
#
# COMPACT_ATOMS: atom_id res chain seq x y z
N MET A 1 9.95 7.12 -15.48
CA MET A 1 8.73 7.60 -16.18
C MET A 1 7.84 8.29 -15.17
N PRO A 2 7.36 9.51 -15.42
CA PRO A 2 6.36 10.14 -14.57
C PRO A 2 5.08 9.29 -14.57
N ARG A 3 4.44 9.17 -13.41
CA ARG A 3 3.15 8.48 -13.29
C ARG A 3 2.07 9.40 -13.86
N THR A 4 0.97 8.83 -14.37
CA THR A 4 -0.19 9.66 -14.71
C THR A 4 -0.82 10.21 -13.42
N PRO A 5 -1.53 11.34 -13.47
CA PRO A 5 -2.18 11.91 -12.27
C PRO A 5 -3.11 10.92 -11.55
N GLU A 6 -3.78 10.03 -12.30
CA GLU A 6 -4.64 8.99 -11.75
C GLU A 6 -3.86 7.89 -11.04
N ALA A 7 -2.66 7.57 -11.54
CA ALA A 7 -1.78 6.63 -10.86
C ALA A 7 -1.22 7.26 -9.58
N GLU A 8 -0.90 8.55 -9.57
CA GLU A 8 -0.45 9.23 -8.34
C GLU A 8 -1.54 9.29 -7.28
N SER A 9 -2.78 9.61 -7.66
CA SER A 9 -3.90 9.61 -6.71
C SER A 9 -4.18 8.22 -6.15
N PHE A 10 -4.07 7.17 -6.98
CA PHE A 10 -4.20 5.79 -6.52
C PHE A 10 -3.11 5.41 -5.50
N PHE A 11 -1.85 5.76 -5.78
CA PHE A 11 -0.74 5.52 -4.87
C PHE A 11 -0.96 6.24 -3.53
N HIS A 12 -1.36 7.50 -3.58
CA HIS A 12 -1.66 8.29 -2.39
C HIS A 12 -2.79 7.66 -1.56
N ALA A 13 -3.89 7.23 -2.21
CA ALA A 13 -5.00 6.57 -1.54
C ALA A 13 -4.58 5.24 -0.88
N VAL A 14 -3.76 4.45 -1.55
CA VAL A 14 -3.20 3.20 -0.99
C VAL A 14 -2.36 3.49 0.25
N TYR A 15 -1.42 4.42 0.18
CA TYR A 15 -0.53 4.71 1.31
C TYR A 15 -1.29 5.31 2.50
N ALA A 16 -2.22 6.22 2.26
CA ALA A 16 -3.08 6.78 3.30
C ALA A 16 -3.88 5.68 4.02
N ALA A 17 -4.53 4.78 3.27
CA ALA A 17 -5.29 3.67 3.86
C ALA A 17 -4.41 2.70 4.68
N ILE A 18 -3.15 2.52 4.29
CA ILE A 18 -2.21 1.65 5.02
C ILE A 18 -1.76 2.30 6.34
N GLN A 19 -1.63 3.63 6.39
CA GLN A 19 -1.29 4.34 7.62
C GLN A 19 -2.39 4.25 8.69
N GLU A 20 -3.64 3.99 8.30
CA GLU A 20 -4.76 3.80 9.23
C GLU A 20 -4.76 2.42 9.92
N ILE A 21 -3.90 1.48 9.49
CA ILE A 21 -3.85 0.15 10.09
C ILE A 21 -3.33 0.26 11.53
N PRO A 22 -4.09 -0.14 12.57
CA PRO A 22 -3.64 -0.06 13.96
C PRO A 22 -2.41 -0.91 14.25
N HIS A 23 -1.64 -0.52 15.27
CA HIS A 23 -0.53 -1.34 15.76
C HIS A 23 -1.02 -2.72 16.24
N GLY A 24 -0.25 -3.76 15.94
CA GLY A 24 -0.60 -5.15 16.28
C GLY A 24 -1.72 -5.75 15.42
N LYS A 25 -2.19 -5.03 14.40
CA LYS A 25 -3.16 -5.52 13.41
C LYS A 25 -2.52 -5.60 12.03
N VAL A 26 -3.05 -6.53 11.23
CA VAL A 26 -2.65 -6.75 9.84
C VAL A 26 -3.90 -6.77 8.96
N THR A 27 -3.70 -6.47 7.68
CA THR A 27 -4.74 -6.47 6.66
C THR A 27 -4.23 -7.13 5.39
N SER A 28 -5.11 -7.37 4.42
CA SER A 28 -4.72 -7.96 3.13
C SER A 28 -4.75 -6.94 1.99
N TYR A 29 -3.99 -7.22 0.93
CA TYR A 29 -4.02 -6.42 -0.31
C TYR A 29 -5.45 -6.24 -0.86
N ALA A 30 -6.26 -7.29 -0.82
CA ALA A 30 -7.66 -7.24 -1.26
C ALA A 30 -8.52 -6.36 -0.38
N HIS A 31 -8.27 -6.35 0.93
CA HIS A 31 -8.99 -5.49 1.84
C HIS A 31 -8.65 -4.01 1.60
N ILE A 32 -7.38 -3.64 1.43
CA ILE A 32 -6.99 -2.27 1.07
C ILE A 32 -7.64 -1.85 -0.25
N ALA A 33 -7.58 -2.70 -1.28
CA ALA A 33 -8.20 -2.42 -2.57
C ALA A 33 -9.71 -2.14 -2.44
N LYS A 34 -10.41 -2.90 -1.58
CA LYS A 34 -11.82 -2.68 -1.26
C LYS A 34 -12.05 -1.36 -0.53
N LEU A 35 -11.22 -1.01 0.46
CA LEU A 35 -11.34 0.22 1.25
C LEU A 35 -11.23 1.48 0.39
N ILE A 36 -10.33 1.48 -0.60
CA ILE A 36 -10.14 2.62 -1.52
C ILE A 36 -11.10 2.61 -2.73
N GLY A 37 -12.15 1.76 -2.70
CA GLY A 37 -13.18 1.71 -3.75
C GLY A 37 -12.75 0.98 -5.04
N THR A 38 -11.66 0.20 -5.01
CA THR A 38 -11.12 -0.51 -6.18
C THR A 38 -10.95 -2.03 -5.94
N PRO A 39 -12.02 -2.75 -5.53
CA PRO A 39 -11.92 -4.14 -5.10
C PRO A 39 -11.31 -5.10 -6.13
N GLN A 40 -11.34 -4.75 -7.42
CA GLN A 40 -10.75 -5.56 -8.50
C GLN A 40 -9.23 -5.38 -8.68
N ARG A 41 -8.57 -4.50 -7.91
CA ARG A 41 -7.16 -4.11 -8.11
C ARG A 41 -6.20 -4.49 -6.96
N PRO A 42 -6.31 -5.65 -6.30
CA PRO A 42 -5.42 -6.02 -5.19
C PRO A 42 -3.95 -6.13 -5.60
N ARG A 43 -3.67 -6.55 -6.84
CA ARG A 43 -2.30 -6.62 -7.37
C ARG A 43 -1.66 -5.24 -7.47
N GLN A 44 -2.43 -4.21 -7.82
CA GLN A 44 -1.92 -2.85 -7.93
C GLN A 44 -1.52 -2.27 -6.58
N VAL A 45 -2.21 -2.64 -5.49
CA VAL A 45 -1.78 -2.30 -4.12
C VAL A 45 -0.37 -2.85 -3.84
N GLY A 46 -0.09 -4.10 -4.25
CA GLY A 46 1.25 -4.68 -4.13
C GLY A 46 2.30 -3.94 -4.96
N VAL A 47 1.93 -3.49 -6.17
CA VAL A 47 2.81 -2.65 -7.01
C VAL A 47 3.11 -1.31 -6.31
N CYS A 48 2.13 -0.68 -5.65
CA CYS A 48 2.38 0.53 -4.86
C CYS A 48 3.43 0.26 -3.78
N LEU A 49 3.25 -0.78 -2.97
CA LEU A 49 4.22 -1.13 -1.92
C LEU A 49 5.61 -1.47 -2.46
N LYS A 50 5.72 -2.10 -3.63
CA LYS A 50 7.02 -2.34 -4.27
C LYS A 50 7.75 -1.04 -4.63
N HIS A 51 7.01 0.02 -4.95
CA HIS A 51 7.54 1.33 -5.33
C HIS A 51 7.54 2.35 -4.18
N LEU A 52 7.23 1.92 -2.96
CA LEU A 52 7.38 2.77 -1.78
C LEU A 52 8.88 3.11 -1.63
N SER A 53 9.19 4.38 -1.40
CA SER A 53 10.56 4.86 -1.34
C SER A 53 11.18 4.59 0.03
N ASP A 54 12.49 4.38 0.07
CA ASP A 54 13.27 4.36 1.32
C ASP A 54 13.86 5.73 1.67
N ASP A 55 13.63 6.75 0.82
CA ASP A 55 14.07 8.12 1.06
C ASP A 55 13.21 8.80 2.14
N PRO A 56 13.80 9.17 3.31
CA PRO A 56 13.07 9.81 4.40
C PRO A 56 12.51 11.19 4.05
N ALA A 57 13.03 11.84 3.00
CA ALA A 57 12.53 13.14 2.56
C ALA A 57 11.16 13.06 1.87
N GLN A 58 10.75 11.87 1.42
CA GLN A 58 9.44 11.68 0.80
C GLN A 58 8.33 11.58 1.85
N ARG A 59 7.19 12.21 1.55
CA ARG A 59 5.98 12.16 2.40
C ARG A 59 5.55 10.74 2.75
N PHE A 60 5.64 9.83 1.77
CA PHE A 60 5.39 8.41 1.95
C PHE A 60 6.69 7.65 1.71
N ASN A 61 7.16 6.98 2.75
CA ASN A 61 8.38 6.21 2.74
C ASN A 61 8.23 4.95 3.61
N SER A 62 9.22 4.08 3.58
CA SER A 62 9.23 2.82 4.35
C SER A 62 9.13 3.01 5.87
N ASP A 63 9.45 4.18 6.41
CA ASP A 63 9.34 4.47 7.86
C ASP A 63 7.95 4.99 8.25
N THR A 64 7.29 5.73 7.36
CA THR A 64 6.00 6.38 7.60
C THR A 64 4.80 5.53 7.19
N VAL A 65 4.97 4.62 6.23
CA VAL A 65 3.92 3.73 5.74
C VAL A 65 4.19 2.32 6.27
N PRO A 66 3.32 1.75 7.15
CA PRO A 66 3.54 0.45 7.77
C PRO A 66 3.26 -0.72 6.81
N TRP A 67 4.03 -0.80 5.72
CA TRP A 67 3.86 -1.75 4.61
C TRP A 67 3.89 -3.22 5.08
N GLN A 68 4.64 -3.52 6.13
CA GLN A 68 4.74 -4.86 6.74
C GLN A 68 3.41 -5.35 7.35
N ARG A 69 2.41 -4.47 7.51
CA ARG A 69 1.08 -4.83 8.00
C ARG A 69 0.13 -5.28 6.88
N VAL A 70 0.57 -5.23 5.62
CA VAL A 70 -0.21 -5.71 4.47
C VAL A 70 0.33 -7.04 4.00
N ILE A 71 -0.47 -8.10 4.15
CA ILE A 71 -0.07 -9.48 3.86
C ILE A 71 -0.93 -10.10 2.76
N SER A 72 -0.44 -11.22 2.22
CA SER A 72 -1.22 -12.01 1.27
C SER A 72 -2.46 -12.61 1.94
N ALA A 73 -3.49 -12.93 1.14
CA ALA A 73 -4.70 -13.61 1.64
C ALA A 73 -4.42 -14.98 2.28
N LYS A 74 -3.22 -15.54 2.05
CA LYS A 74 -2.74 -16.79 2.67
C LYS A 74 -2.13 -16.57 4.06
N GLY A 75 -2.13 -15.34 4.58
CA GLY A 75 -1.52 -15.02 5.87
C GLY A 75 0.01 -14.88 5.84
N MET A 76 0.63 -14.86 4.66
CA MET A 76 2.08 -14.78 4.50
C MET A 76 2.53 -13.40 4.04
N ILE A 77 3.71 -12.98 4.49
CA ILE A 77 4.41 -11.79 3.97
C ILE A 77 4.84 -12.07 2.53
N SER A 78 4.47 -11.18 1.61
CA SER A 78 4.90 -11.29 0.22
C SER A 78 6.32 -10.74 0.05
N PRO A 79 7.17 -11.37 -0.77
CA PRO A 79 8.47 -10.81 -1.11
C PRO A 79 8.28 -9.48 -1.87
N ARG A 80 9.08 -8.47 -1.49
CA ARG A 80 9.05 -7.12 -2.05
C ARG A 80 10.12 -6.96 -3.13
#